data_AF-A0A9X9S3S4-F1
#
_entry.id   AF-A0A9X9S3S4-F1
#
_cell.length_a   1.000
_cell.length_b   1.000
_cell.length_c   1.000
_cell.angle_alpha   90.00
_cell.angle_beta   90.00
_cell.angle_gamma   90.00
#
_symmetry.space_group_name_H-M   'P 1'
#
loop_
_entity.id
_entity.type
_entity.pdbx_description
1 polymer ?
#
loop_
_entity_poly.entity_id
_entity_poly.type
_entity_poly.pdbx_seq_one_letter_code
_entity_poly.pdbx_strand_id
1 'polypeptide(L)'
;MKPDTRFNEIRLEVYSDEVFTIKDPVEKSEWMYLAALFIPVENKQNILSHLNAARCKKHRDWTDFEEDCTHPCGYHSKNDTEVHYKEARKRNRKFEIGLEWIEFIRDIAPRKSYLNVYFKIIGLNLSNLEFDVFRSDISDKPELNIYNRFYRTVLSGGMNYFFKDYEKVVIEHIYHDKGSQEKHEYFPWHPIHSINVNNDKIEICNDWIEFIDSDHKKSKQVESHFIQLIDIILGATKMCLHNDAEKYEKRKIGYEFKPVMENLLNNKQLESGRWVGPYYSKSSPYYRRYHISFFPKKCVNKFEAANSLDGNSNNKHERENMFFSNRPVYGTDPEQKNLFDF
;
A
#
# COMPACT_ATOMS: atom_id res chain seq x y z
N MET A 1 5.70 -19.40 -33.70
CA MET A 1 4.82 -19.28 -32.50
C MET A 1 3.93 -18.07 -32.72
N LYS A 2 2.60 -18.18 -32.58
CA LYS A 2 1.76 -16.98 -32.47
C LYS A 2 2.07 -16.32 -31.12
N PRO A 3 2.30 -14.99 -31.06
CA PRO A 3 2.49 -14.31 -29.80
C PRO A 3 1.25 -14.51 -28.92
N ASP A 4 1.47 -14.79 -27.63
CA ASP A 4 0.39 -14.92 -26.65
C ASP A 4 -0.15 -13.53 -26.33
N THR A 5 -1.22 -13.15 -27.01
CA THR A 5 -1.79 -11.79 -26.94
C THR A 5 -2.40 -11.43 -25.59
N ARG A 6 -2.39 -12.35 -24.61
CA ARG A 6 -2.95 -12.13 -23.26
C ARG A 6 -2.15 -11.12 -22.44
N PHE A 7 -0.88 -10.89 -22.78
CA PHE A 7 0.02 -10.04 -22.02
C PHE A 7 0.61 -8.90 -22.87
N ASN A 8 -0.17 -8.33 -23.79
CA ASN A 8 0.32 -7.20 -24.59
C ASN A 8 0.38 -5.93 -23.74
N GLU A 9 -0.75 -5.51 -23.18
CA GLU A 9 -0.86 -4.25 -22.44
C GLU A 9 -1.75 -4.44 -21.21
N ILE A 10 -1.40 -3.76 -20.11
CA ILE A 10 -2.29 -3.55 -18.96
C ILE A 10 -2.40 -2.06 -18.66
N ARG A 11 -3.63 -1.60 -18.42
CA ARG A 11 -3.94 -0.22 -18.04
C ARG A 11 -4.33 -0.17 -16.57
N LEU A 12 -3.69 0.72 -15.82
CA LEU A 12 -3.78 0.79 -14.36
C LEU A 12 -4.07 2.21 -13.90
N GLU A 13 -4.69 2.32 -12.73
CA GLU A 13 -4.65 3.50 -11.90
C GLU A 13 -3.91 3.18 -10.60
N VAL A 14 -3.22 4.18 -10.04
CA VAL A 14 -2.44 4.03 -8.81
C VAL A 14 -3.00 4.92 -7.72
N TYR A 15 -3.12 4.40 -6.51
CA TYR A 15 -3.60 5.13 -5.32
C TYR A 15 -2.60 5.00 -4.20
N SER A 16 -2.19 6.11 -3.60
CA SER A 16 -1.07 6.14 -2.66
C SER A 16 -1.40 6.86 -1.37
N ASP A 17 -0.76 6.39 -0.30
CA ASP A 17 -0.84 6.97 1.05
C ASP A 17 0.43 6.56 1.84
N GLU A 18 0.61 7.18 3.00
CA GLU A 18 1.80 7.04 3.82
C GLU A 18 1.57 7.08 5.34
N VAL A 19 2.54 6.52 6.05
CA VAL A 19 2.70 6.72 7.48
C VAL A 19 4.06 7.36 7.72
N PHE A 20 4.05 8.63 8.12
CA PHE A 20 5.25 9.30 8.61
C PHE A 20 5.60 8.85 10.02
N THR A 21 6.92 8.66 10.22
CA THR A 21 7.63 8.56 11.49
C THR A 21 6.86 7.85 12.62
N ILE A 22 6.97 6.53 12.64
CA ILE A 22 6.57 5.69 13.78
C ILE A 22 7.81 5.14 14.49
N LYS A 23 7.81 5.24 15.82
CA LYS A 23 8.84 4.61 16.63
C LYS A 23 8.44 3.18 16.98
N ASP A 24 9.26 2.22 16.61
CA ASP A 24 9.07 0.83 16.95
C ASP A 24 9.13 0.65 18.48
N PRO A 25 8.10 0.08 19.12
CA PRO A 25 8.08 -0.02 20.58
C PRO A 25 9.11 -1.03 21.12
N VAL A 26 9.55 -1.99 20.31
CA VAL A 26 10.51 -3.03 20.70
C VAL A 26 11.93 -2.57 20.43
N GLU A 27 12.24 -2.24 19.17
CA GLU A 27 13.58 -1.92 18.69
C GLU A 27 13.95 -0.44 18.88
N LYS A 28 12.97 0.42 19.18
CA LYS A 28 13.11 1.89 19.30
C LYS A 28 13.58 2.58 18.02
N SER A 29 13.65 1.87 16.90
CA SER A 29 13.93 2.39 15.56
C SER A 29 12.77 3.21 15.02
N GLU A 30 13.06 4.21 14.21
CA GLU A 30 12.07 5.07 13.56
C GLU A 30 11.81 4.59 12.15
N TRP A 31 10.53 4.55 11.76
CA TRP A 31 10.08 4.02 10.49
C TRP A 31 9.16 4.98 9.74
N MET A 32 9.23 4.95 8.43
CA MET A 32 8.25 5.54 7.52
C MET A 32 7.70 4.43 6.63
N TYR A 33 6.43 4.49 6.24
CA TYR A 33 5.86 3.56 5.29
C TYR A 33 5.24 4.29 4.12
N LEU A 34 5.55 3.82 2.92
CA LEU A 34 4.99 4.29 1.67
C LEU A 34 4.22 3.16 1.03
N ALA A 35 3.00 3.44 0.56
CA ALA A 35 2.15 2.44 -0.06
C ALA A 35 1.62 2.91 -1.41
N ALA A 36 1.52 1.98 -2.34
CA ALA A 36 0.82 2.18 -3.60
C ALA A 36 -0.07 0.97 -3.91
N LEU A 37 -1.33 1.24 -4.20
CA LEU A 37 -2.33 0.33 -4.70
C LEU A 37 -2.39 0.47 -6.23
N PHE A 38 -2.29 -0.64 -6.97
CA PHE A 38 -2.41 -0.66 -8.42
C PHE A 38 -3.70 -1.39 -8.80
N ILE A 39 -4.59 -0.69 -9.49
CA ILE A 39 -5.92 -1.20 -9.87
C ILE A 39 -6.00 -1.26 -11.39
N PRO A 40 -6.20 -2.45 -11.99
CA PRO A 40 -6.54 -2.55 -13.41
C PRO A 40 -7.83 -1.79 -13.70
N VAL A 41 -7.78 -0.91 -14.71
CA VAL A 41 -8.90 -0.02 -15.08
C VAL A 41 -10.16 -0.82 -15.38
N GLU A 42 -10.01 -1.97 -16.05
CA GLU A 42 -11.09 -2.92 -16.35
C GLU A 42 -11.77 -3.52 -15.10
N ASN A 43 -11.08 -3.56 -13.96
CA ASN A 43 -11.59 -4.13 -12.71
C ASN A 43 -12.07 -3.06 -11.72
N LYS A 44 -11.78 -1.78 -11.96
CA LYS A 44 -12.07 -0.66 -11.05
C LYS A 44 -13.50 -0.68 -10.55
N GLN A 45 -14.47 -0.78 -11.45
CA GLN A 45 -15.89 -0.75 -11.10
C GLN A 45 -16.30 -1.95 -10.23
N ASN A 46 -15.82 -3.16 -10.54
CA ASN A 46 -16.12 -4.36 -9.75
C ASN A 46 -15.56 -4.25 -8.31
N ILE A 47 -14.35 -3.70 -8.18
CA ILE A 47 -13.72 -3.50 -6.87
C ILE A 47 -14.47 -2.43 -6.10
N LEU A 48 -14.81 -1.30 -6.74
CA LEU A 48 -15.60 -0.23 -6.13
C LEU A 48 -16.95 -0.74 -5.62
N SER A 49 -17.66 -1.55 -6.41
CA SER A 49 -18.92 -2.19 -6.00
C SER A 49 -18.74 -3.07 -4.76
N HIS A 50 -17.63 -3.81 -4.65
CA HIS A 50 -17.32 -4.60 -3.46
C HIS A 50 -17.05 -3.72 -2.22
N LEU A 51 -16.32 -2.61 -2.39
CA LEU A 51 -16.06 -1.67 -1.30
C LEU A 51 -17.35 -0.99 -0.82
N ASN A 52 -18.21 -0.59 -1.76
CA ASN A 52 -19.51 0.03 -1.46
C ASN A 52 -20.49 -0.97 -0.86
N ALA A 53 -20.49 -2.24 -1.29
CA ALA A 53 -21.33 -3.27 -0.70
C ALA A 53 -21.11 -3.44 0.81
N ALA A 54 -19.88 -3.20 1.31
CA ALA A 54 -19.57 -3.24 2.74
C ALA A 54 -20.29 -2.15 3.57
N ARG A 55 -20.77 -1.08 2.90
CA ARG A 55 -21.62 -0.03 3.47
C ARG A 55 -23.07 -0.49 3.60
N CYS A 56 -23.54 -1.48 2.84
CA CYS A 56 -24.88 -2.07 2.94
C CYS A 56 -24.84 -3.47 3.61
N LYS A 57 -24.85 -3.53 4.95
CA LYS A 57 -24.70 -4.79 5.71
C LYS A 57 -25.75 -5.87 5.40
N LYS A 58 -26.98 -5.47 5.09
CA LYS A 58 -28.11 -6.39 4.97
C LYS A 58 -28.28 -6.96 3.55
N HIS A 59 -28.10 -6.12 2.53
CA HIS A 59 -28.47 -6.43 1.15
C HIS A 59 -27.29 -6.40 0.18
N ARG A 60 -26.16 -5.75 0.56
CA ARG A 60 -24.91 -5.67 -0.23
C ARG A 60 -25.07 -5.03 -1.62
N ASP A 61 -26.08 -4.20 -1.78
CA ASP A 61 -26.53 -3.51 -2.99
C ASP A 61 -26.49 -1.98 -2.79
N TRP A 62 -25.37 -1.47 -2.28
CA TRP A 62 -25.22 -0.04 -2.00
C TRP A 62 -25.34 0.80 -3.28
N THR A 63 -26.08 1.90 -3.18
CA THR A 63 -26.21 2.93 -4.22
C THR A 63 -25.84 4.29 -3.61
N ASP A 64 -25.54 5.27 -4.45
CA ASP A 64 -25.10 6.59 -3.96
C ASP A 64 -26.26 7.37 -3.30
N PHE A 65 -27.50 7.11 -3.72
CA PHE A 65 -28.69 7.76 -3.20
C PHE A 65 -29.62 6.73 -2.56
N GLU A 66 -30.17 7.04 -1.39
CA GLU A 66 -31.08 6.12 -0.68
C GLU A 66 -32.34 5.80 -1.51
N GLU A 67 -32.77 6.73 -2.37
CA GLU A 67 -33.89 6.55 -3.30
C GLU A 67 -33.64 5.48 -4.37
N ASP A 68 -32.37 5.26 -4.74
CA ASP A 68 -31.97 4.30 -5.78
C ASP A 68 -31.80 2.88 -5.23
N CYS A 69 -31.83 2.72 -3.91
CA CYS A 69 -31.70 1.40 -3.31
C CYS A 69 -32.95 0.55 -3.54
N THR A 70 -32.72 -0.65 -4.05
CA THR A 70 -33.73 -1.71 -4.23
C THR A 70 -34.45 -2.07 -2.93
N HIS A 71 -33.83 -1.81 -1.79
CA HIS A 71 -34.38 -2.02 -0.46
C HIS A 71 -34.08 -0.84 0.46
N PRO A 72 -35.03 -0.39 1.32
CA PRO A 72 -34.76 0.67 2.29
C PRO A 72 -33.71 0.20 3.29
N CYS A 73 -32.46 0.55 3.05
CA CYS A 73 -31.35 0.08 3.88
C CYS A 73 -31.31 0.84 5.21
N GLY A 74 -31.81 2.09 5.27
CA GLY A 74 -31.88 2.91 6.48
C GLY A 74 -30.51 3.28 7.06
N TYR A 75 -29.44 3.06 6.29
CA TYR A 75 -28.06 3.24 6.72
C TYR A 75 -27.27 4.23 5.85
N HIS A 76 -27.82 4.79 4.76
CA HIS A 76 -27.08 5.69 3.86
C HIS A 76 -26.45 6.86 4.62
N SER A 77 -27.26 7.66 5.32
CA SER A 77 -26.78 8.81 6.10
C SER A 77 -25.66 8.50 7.10
N LYS A 78 -25.57 7.25 7.61
CA LYS A 78 -24.58 6.82 8.61
C LYS A 78 -23.37 6.11 8.00
N ASN A 79 -23.54 5.36 6.93
CA ASN A 79 -22.52 4.49 6.35
C ASN A 79 -21.85 5.13 5.12
N ASP A 80 -22.45 6.19 4.58
CA ASP A 80 -21.85 7.09 3.59
C ASP A 80 -20.89 8.03 4.32
N THR A 81 -19.71 7.50 4.64
CA THR A 81 -18.71 8.19 5.47
C THR A 81 -17.31 7.76 5.08
N GLU A 82 -16.36 8.67 5.23
CA GLU A 82 -14.94 8.37 5.09
C GLU A 82 -14.49 7.27 6.07
N VAL A 83 -13.85 6.23 5.53
CA VAL A 83 -13.27 5.11 6.27
C VAL A 83 -11.76 5.35 6.38
N HIS A 84 -11.32 5.83 7.53
CA HIS A 84 -9.91 6.13 7.79
C HIS A 84 -9.44 5.40 9.05
N TYR A 85 -8.29 4.74 8.99
CA TYR A 85 -7.76 3.86 10.02
C TYR A 85 -7.60 4.57 11.36
N LYS A 86 -7.13 5.83 11.36
CA LYS A 86 -6.94 6.59 12.60
C LYS A 86 -8.26 6.84 13.34
N GLU A 87 -9.39 6.82 12.64
CA GLU A 87 -10.73 7.13 13.14
C GLU A 87 -11.56 5.90 13.55
N ALA A 88 -11.02 4.69 13.37
CA ALA A 88 -11.64 3.47 13.88
C ALA A 88 -11.83 3.57 15.42
N ARG A 89 -13.10 3.52 15.86
CA ARG A 89 -13.54 3.66 17.27
C ARG A 89 -14.73 2.77 17.56
N LYS A 90 -14.97 2.48 18.84
CA LYS A 90 -16.06 1.63 19.33
C LYS A 90 -17.43 2.07 18.83
N ARG A 91 -18.22 1.11 18.31
CA ARG A 91 -19.56 1.32 17.72
C ARG A 91 -19.58 2.28 16.52
N ASN A 92 -18.43 2.50 15.87
CA ASN A 92 -18.35 3.31 14.66
C ASN A 92 -18.48 2.41 13.41
N ARG A 93 -19.37 2.77 12.49
CA ARG A 93 -19.55 2.09 11.20
C ARG A 93 -18.27 2.08 10.36
N LYS A 94 -17.41 3.09 10.52
CA LYS A 94 -16.07 3.12 9.91
C LYS A 94 -15.24 1.88 10.25
N PHE A 95 -15.31 1.40 11.50
CA PHE A 95 -14.61 0.18 11.93
C PHE A 95 -15.20 -1.06 11.25
N GLU A 96 -16.53 -1.20 11.22
CA GLU A 96 -17.18 -2.36 10.60
C GLU A 96 -16.99 -2.42 9.08
N ILE A 97 -16.94 -1.27 8.40
CA ILE A 97 -16.65 -1.20 6.96
C ILE A 97 -15.18 -1.52 6.72
N GLY A 98 -14.27 -0.94 7.52
CA GLY A 98 -12.82 -1.23 7.43
C GLY A 98 -12.50 -2.71 7.66
N LEU A 99 -13.19 -3.39 8.58
CA LEU A 99 -13.04 -4.84 8.76
C LEU A 99 -13.46 -5.62 7.52
N GLU A 100 -14.62 -5.32 6.94
CA GLU A 100 -15.06 -6.01 5.72
C GLU A 100 -14.13 -5.73 4.52
N TRP A 101 -13.51 -4.56 4.46
CA TRP A 101 -12.49 -4.27 3.45
C TRP A 101 -11.22 -5.10 3.66
N ILE A 102 -10.78 -5.30 4.91
CA ILE A 102 -9.66 -6.20 5.21
C ILE A 102 -10.00 -7.65 4.86
N GLU A 103 -11.21 -8.11 5.18
CA GLU A 103 -11.69 -9.45 4.78
C GLU A 103 -11.72 -9.60 3.26
N PHE A 104 -12.19 -8.57 2.54
CA PHE A 104 -12.17 -8.53 1.09
C PHE A 104 -10.74 -8.67 0.53
N ILE A 105 -9.78 -7.90 1.05
CA ILE A 105 -8.38 -7.95 0.64
C ILE A 105 -7.71 -9.29 0.98
N ARG A 106 -8.05 -9.89 2.12
CA ARG A 106 -7.52 -11.18 2.57
C ARG A 106 -8.07 -12.35 1.75
N ASP A 107 -9.39 -12.41 1.60
CA ASP A 107 -10.05 -13.65 1.18
C ASP A 107 -10.63 -13.60 -0.24
N ILE A 108 -11.08 -12.44 -0.71
CA ILE A 108 -11.89 -12.31 -1.93
C ILE A 108 -11.06 -11.82 -3.11
N ALA A 109 -10.45 -10.64 -3.00
CA ALA A 109 -9.66 -10.00 -4.06
C ALA A 109 -8.54 -10.89 -4.65
N PRO A 110 -7.73 -11.61 -3.84
CA PRO A 110 -6.60 -12.35 -4.38
C PRO A 110 -7.01 -13.69 -5.04
N ARG A 111 -8.28 -14.11 -4.90
CA ARG A 111 -8.80 -15.37 -5.45
C ARG A 111 -9.65 -15.20 -6.72
N LYS A 112 -10.11 -13.98 -7.01
CA LYS A 112 -11.01 -13.68 -8.13
C LYS A 112 -10.32 -12.79 -9.14
N SER A 113 -10.13 -13.29 -10.36
CA SER A 113 -9.40 -12.58 -11.42
C SER A 113 -10.00 -11.23 -11.81
N TYR A 114 -11.32 -11.06 -11.67
CA TYR A 114 -12.03 -9.79 -11.94
C TYR A 114 -11.97 -8.79 -10.77
N LEU A 115 -11.31 -9.14 -9.67
CA LEU A 115 -11.10 -8.31 -8.47
C LEU A 115 -9.60 -8.21 -8.16
N ASN A 116 -8.75 -8.25 -9.18
CA ASN A 116 -7.31 -8.19 -8.98
C ASN A 116 -6.92 -6.84 -8.37
N VAL A 117 -6.61 -6.87 -7.08
CA VAL A 117 -5.97 -5.77 -6.37
C VAL A 117 -4.48 -6.10 -6.24
N TYR A 118 -3.63 -5.11 -6.46
CA TYR A 118 -2.19 -5.23 -6.25
C TYR A 118 -1.76 -4.11 -5.32
N PHE A 119 -0.87 -4.39 -4.37
CA PHE A 119 -0.28 -3.32 -3.57
C PHE A 119 1.18 -3.59 -3.24
N LYS A 120 1.94 -2.51 -3.19
CA LYS A 120 3.32 -2.51 -2.72
C LYS A 120 3.47 -1.56 -1.54
N ILE A 121 4.05 -2.06 -0.46
CA ILE A 121 4.44 -1.24 0.70
C ILE A 121 5.96 -1.34 0.86
N ILE A 122 6.59 -0.19 1.08
CA ILE A 122 7.99 -0.11 1.50
C ILE A 122 8.05 0.51 2.89
N GLY A 123 8.61 -0.21 3.84
CA GLY A 123 8.99 0.32 5.16
C GLY A 123 10.43 0.82 5.15
N LEU A 124 10.63 2.09 5.46
CA LEU A 124 11.92 2.73 5.58
C LEU A 124 12.33 2.83 7.04
N ASN A 125 13.42 2.16 7.43
CA ASN A 125 14.05 2.32 8.73
C ASN A 125 14.88 3.60 8.71
N LEU A 126 14.27 4.69 9.17
CA LEU A 126 14.87 6.02 9.23
C LEU A 126 16.08 6.06 10.16
N SER A 127 16.10 5.23 11.23
CA SER A 127 17.26 5.15 12.13
C SER A 127 18.52 4.58 11.46
N ASN A 128 18.36 3.91 10.32
CA ASN A 128 19.48 3.39 9.53
C ASN A 128 19.81 4.29 8.31
N LEU A 129 19.16 5.45 8.18
CA LEU A 129 19.42 6.42 7.12
C LEU A 129 20.23 7.60 7.65
N GLU A 130 21.22 8.03 6.87
CA GLU A 130 21.93 9.29 7.10
C GLU A 130 21.13 10.44 6.45
N PHE A 131 20.43 11.23 7.28
CA PHE A 131 19.51 12.28 6.81
C PHE A 131 20.19 13.39 6.01
N ASP A 132 21.45 13.70 6.33
CA ASP A 132 22.22 14.75 5.67
C ASP A 132 22.46 14.46 4.18
N VAL A 133 22.33 13.20 3.74
CA VAL A 133 22.38 12.84 2.31
C VAL A 133 21.18 13.38 1.54
N PHE A 134 20.07 13.58 2.23
CA PHE A 134 18.80 14.00 1.66
C PHE A 134 18.53 15.49 1.87
N ARG A 135 19.55 16.25 2.26
CA ARG A 135 19.51 17.70 2.39
C ARG A 135 20.33 18.34 1.28
N SER A 136 19.70 19.25 0.55
CA SER A 136 20.36 20.21 -0.33
C SER A 136 20.65 21.53 0.40
N ASP A 137 19.81 21.90 1.38
CA ASP A 137 19.98 23.04 2.27
C ASP A 137 19.54 22.69 3.72
N ILE A 138 19.93 23.53 4.69
CA ILE A 138 19.59 23.47 6.12
C ILE A 138 18.07 23.61 6.36
N SER A 139 17.36 24.32 5.48
CA SER A 139 15.90 24.50 5.57
C SER A 139 15.09 23.34 4.99
N ASP A 140 15.75 22.36 4.37
CA ASP A 140 15.07 21.24 3.75
C ASP A 140 14.36 20.37 4.77
N LYS A 141 13.24 19.79 4.33
CA LYS A 141 12.53 18.73 5.04
C LYS A 141 13.05 17.38 4.52
N PRO A 142 14.11 16.81 5.11
CA PRO A 142 14.76 15.60 4.59
C PRO A 142 13.77 14.43 4.46
N GLU A 143 12.75 14.37 5.29
CA GLU A 143 11.69 13.35 5.24
C GLU A 143 10.92 13.39 3.91
N LEU A 144 10.65 14.57 3.36
CA LEU A 144 9.96 14.71 2.06
C LEU A 144 10.87 14.38 0.89
N ASN A 145 12.17 14.71 0.99
CA ASN A 145 13.17 14.32 0.01
C ASN A 145 13.36 12.79 -0.02
N ILE A 146 13.45 12.16 1.16
CA ILE A 146 13.44 10.71 1.33
C ILE A 146 12.17 10.14 0.70
N TYR A 147 11.00 10.66 1.08
CA TYR A 147 9.70 10.21 0.57
C TYR A 147 9.66 10.23 -0.96
N ASN A 148 10.01 11.36 -1.58
CA ASN A 148 10.01 11.53 -3.04
C ASN A 148 10.87 10.47 -3.74
N ARG A 149 12.08 10.22 -3.22
CA ARG A 149 13.00 9.25 -3.81
C ARG A 149 12.50 7.81 -3.68
N PHE A 150 11.96 7.43 -2.51
CA PHE A 150 11.44 6.09 -2.30
C PHE A 150 10.07 5.86 -2.93
N TYR A 151 9.27 6.90 -3.13
CA TYR A 151 7.99 6.78 -3.85
C TYR A 151 8.19 6.26 -5.27
N ARG A 152 9.20 6.77 -5.99
CA ARG A 152 9.61 6.22 -7.29
C ARG A 152 9.96 4.73 -7.21
N THR A 153 10.58 4.29 -6.11
CA THR A 153 10.94 2.89 -5.86
C THR A 153 9.70 2.03 -5.61
N VAL A 154 8.71 2.55 -4.90
CA VAL A 154 7.39 1.90 -4.74
C VAL A 154 6.73 1.71 -6.11
N LEU A 155 6.62 2.76 -6.92
CA LEU A 155 5.99 2.69 -8.24
C LEU A 155 6.73 1.71 -9.15
N SER A 156 8.01 1.97 -9.42
CA SER A 156 8.83 1.17 -10.35
C SER A 156 8.93 -0.28 -9.89
N GLY A 157 9.14 -0.48 -8.59
CA GLY A 157 9.25 -1.80 -7.99
C GLY A 157 7.92 -2.56 -7.94
N GLY A 158 6.77 -1.88 -7.95
CA GLY A 158 5.45 -2.50 -8.06
C GLY A 158 5.20 -2.95 -9.50
N MET A 159 5.39 -2.04 -10.45
CA MET A 159 5.16 -2.30 -11.87
C MET A 159 6.04 -3.43 -12.41
N ASN A 160 7.35 -3.38 -12.13
CA ASN A 160 8.29 -4.41 -12.57
C ASN A 160 8.05 -5.77 -11.91
N TYR A 161 7.43 -5.80 -10.72
CA TYR A 161 7.21 -7.05 -9.98
C TYR A 161 5.87 -7.69 -10.35
N PHE A 162 4.77 -6.94 -10.33
CA PHE A 162 3.43 -7.45 -10.58
C PHE A 162 3.17 -7.68 -12.07
N PHE A 163 3.65 -6.79 -12.94
CA PHE A 163 3.29 -6.75 -14.36
C PHE A 163 4.47 -7.08 -15.29
N LYS A 164 5.46 -7.81 -14.77
CA LYS A 164 6.67 -8.19 -15.52
C LYS A 164 6.39 -8.96 -16.82
N ASP A 165 5.26 -9.65 -16.92
CA ASP A 165 4.93 -10.50 -18.06
C ASP A 165 4.23 -9.72 -19.19
N TYR A 166 3.72 -8.51 -18.90
CA TYR A 166 3.12 -7.64 -19.92
C TYR A 166 4.19 -7.01 -20.81
N GLU A 167 3.94 -6.83 -22.10
CA GLU A 167 4.87 -6.11 -22.98
C GLU A 167 4.87 -4.61 -22.67
N LYS A 168 3.70 -4.06 -22.34
CA LYS A 168 3.50 -2.66 -21.97
C LYS A 168 2.65 -2.50 -20.72
N VAL A 169 3.01 -1.55 -19.86
CA VAL A 169 2.24 -1.16 -18.66
C VAL A 169 1.92 0.32 -18.77
N VAL A 170 0.62 0.65 -18.79
CA VAL A 170 0.14 2.03 -18.89
C VAL A 170 -0.51 2.42 -17.58
N ILE A 171 -0.03 3.51 -16.97
CA ILE A 171 -0.68 4.15 -15.83
C ILE A 171 -1.47 5.35 -16.35
N GLU A 172 -2.79 5.28 -16.27
CA GLU A 172 -3.64 6.40 -16.69
C GLU A 172 -3.54 7.56 -15.71
N HIS A 173 -3.69 7.25 -14.41
CA HIS A 173 -3.70 8.24 -13.34
C HIS A 173 -2.93 7.73 -12.11
N ILE A 174 -2.29 8.66 -11.41
CA ILE A 174 -1.73 8.45 -10.08
C ILE A 174 -2.42 9.41 -9.13
N TYR A 175 -3.17 8.84 -8.18
CA TYR A 175 -3.83 9.54 -7.11
C TYR A 175 -3.05 9.40 -5.81
N HIS A 176 -3.06 10.44 -5.01
CA HIS A 176 -2.43 10.48 -3.70
C HIS A 176 -3.35 11.20 -2.71
N ASP A 177 -3.34 10.78 -1.44
CA ASP A 177 -4.07 11.54 -0.42
C ASP A 177 -3.49 12.94 -0.25
N LYS A 178 -4.33 13.91 0.10
CA LYS A 178 -3.88 15.28 0.33
C LYS A 178 -2.97 15.36 1.56
N GLY A 179 -1.75 15.84 1.35
CA GLY A 179 -0.73 15.90 2.39
C GLY A 179 0.32 16.97 2.17
N SER A 180 1.37 16.92 2.99
CA SER A 180 2.52 17.84 2.88
C SER A 180 3.25 17.75 1.54
N GLN A 181 3.11 16.63 0.84
CA GLN A 181 3.75 16.25 -0.41
C GLN A 181 3.27 17.10 -1.59
N GLU A 182 2.01 17.53 -1.58
CA GLU A 182 1.45 18.43 -2.60
C GLU A 182 2.24 19.74 -2.71
N LYS A 183 2.78 20.20 -1.58
CA LYS A 183 3.53 21.47 -1.48
C LYS A 183 5.03 21.30 -1.74
N HIS A 184 5.48 20.08 -1.99
CA HIS A 184 6.89 19.80 -2.27
C HIS A 184 7.22 20.13 -3.73
N GLU A 185 8.32 20.85 -3.97
CA GLU A 185 8.68 21.36 -5.31
C GLU A 185 8.73 20.26 -6.39
N TYR A 186 9.27 19.10 -6.04
CA TYR A 186 9.53 18.02 -7.01
C TYR A 186 8.49 16.89 -6.97
N PHE A 187 7.82 16.67 -5.84
CA PHE A 187 7.09 15.42 -5.64
C PHE A 187 5.90 15.25 -6.61
N PRO A 188 5.10 16.29 -6.89
CA PRO A 188 3.94 16.16 -7.77
C PRO A 188 4.24 15.68 -9.20
N TRP A 189 5.46 15.82 -9.71
CA TRP A 189 5.78 15.54 -11.13
C TRP A 189 7.07 14.74 -11.35
N HIS A 190 8.09 14.91 -10.49
CA HIS A 190 9.41 14.33 -10.70
C HIS A 190 9.43 12.79 -10.73
N PRO A 191 8.72 12.06 -9.84
CA PRO A 191 8.65 10.60 -9.91
C PRO A 191 8.16 10.10 -11.27
N ILE A 192 7.14 10.77 -11.83
CA ILE A 192 6.51 10.44 -13.11
C ILE A 192 7.50 10.67 -14.25
N HIS A 193 8.02 11.89 -14.36
CA HIS A 193 9.01 12.25 -15.37
C HIS A 193 10.19 11.27 -15.37
N SER A 194 10.70 10.96 -14.18
CA SER A 194 11.83 10.05 -14.04
C SER A 194 11.52 8.60 -14.41
N ILE A 195 10.27 8.14 -14.27
CA ILE A 195 9.85 6.81 -14.73
C ILE A 195 9.74 6.79 -16.26
N ASN A 196 9.01 7.74 -16.85
CA ASN A 196 8.77 7.80 -18.28
C ASN A 196 10.07 7.93 -19.10
N VAL A 197 11.07 8.67 -18.60
CA VAL A 197 12.37 8.83 -19.30
C VAL A 197 13.24 7.57 -19.23
N ASN A 198 13.08 6.74 -18.20
CA ASN A 198 14.02 5.65 -17.91
C ASN A 198 13.43 4.24 -18.16
N ASN A 199 12.20 4.12 -18.66
CA ASN A 199 11.55 2.82 -18.81
C ASN A 199 10.60 2.74 -20.01
N ASP A 200 11.09 2.22 -21.13
CA ASP A 200 10.32 2.11 -22.38
C ASP A 200 9.09 1.19 -22.30
N LYS A 201 9.04 0.30 -21.29
CA LYS A 201 7.91 -0.61 -21.06
C LYS A 201 6.78 0.06 -20.27
N ILE A 202 7.08 1.14 -19.55
CA ILE A 202 6.14 1.80 -18.64
C ILE A 202 5.82 3.18 -19.17
N GLU A 203 4.54 3.45 -19.36
CA GLU A 203 4.03 4.76 -19.74
C GLU A 203 3.10 5.27 -18.64
N ILE A 204 3.38 6.45 -18.09
CA ILE A 204 2.45 7.18 -17.23
C ILE A 204 1.90 8.34 -18.05
N CYS A 205 0.60 8.32 -18.31
CA CYS A 205 -0.04 9.26 -19.25
C CYS A 205 -0.12 10.69 -18.72
N ASN A 206 -0.33 10.85 -17.40
CA ASN A 206 -0.41 12.17 -16.78
C ASN A 206 0.93 12.58 -16.21
N ASP A 207 1.35 13.82 -16.47
CA ASP A 207 2.63 14.36 -15.98
C ASP A 207 2.62 14.72 -14.49
N TRP A 208 1.45 14.69 -13.84
CA TRP A 208 1.24 15.13 -12.47
C TRP A 208 0.47 14.08 -11.65
N ILE A 209 0.85 13.96 -10.38
CA ILE A 209 0.09 13.25 -9.35
C ILE A 209 -1.13 14.09 -8.98
N GLU A 210 -2.31 13.47 -8.97
CA GLU A 210 -3.55 14.11 -8.53
C GLU A 210 -3.73 13.93 -7.01
N PHE A 211 -3.74 15.04 -6.28
CA PHE A 211 -3.97 15.03 -4.84
C PHE A 211 -5.47 15.18 -4.54
N ILE A 212 -6.07 14.14 -4.00
CA ILE A 212 -7.52 14.10 -3.71
C ILE A 212 -7.78 13.97 -2.22
N ASP A 213 -8.90 14.52 -1.76
CA ASP A 213 -9.33 14.33 -0.36
C ASP A 213 -9.82 12.89 -0.19
N SER A 214 -9.34 12.19 0.83
CA SER A 214 -9.81 10.84 1.18
C SER A 214 -11.31 10.80 1.49
N ASP A 215 -11.95 11.90 1.89
CA ASP A 215 -13.41 11.97 2.03
C ASP A 215 -14.08 12.16 0.66
N HIS A 216 -14.71 11.10 0.16
CA HIS A 216 -15.42 11.08 -1.13
C HIS A 216 -16.54 12.13 -1.21
N LYS A 217 -17.07 12.61 -0.07
CA LYS A 217 -18.05 13.70 -0.07
C LYS A 217 -17.44 15.06 -0.38
N LYS A 218 -16.18 15.26 0.00
CA LYS A 218 -15.45 16.50 -0.26
C LYS A 218 -14.80 16.47 -1.64
N SER A 219 -14.18 15.36 -2.02
CA SER A 219 -13.55 15.22 -3.33
C SER A 219 -14.57 15.13 -4.45
N LYS A 220 -15.76 14.54 -4.19
CA LYS A 220 -16.76 14.16 -5.20
C LYS A 220 -16.19 13.20 -6.24
N GLN A 221 -15.21 12.40 -5.84
CA GLN A 221 -14.48 11.44 -6.66
C GLN A 221 -14.59 10.04 -6.05
N VAL A 222 -14.85 9.03 -6.89
CA VAL A 222 -14.93 7.62 -6.44
C VAL A 222 -13.55 7.07 -6.06
N GLU A 223 -12.50 7.70 -6.59
CA GLU A 223 -11.09 7.47 -6.36
C GLU A 223 -10.75 7.54 -4.86
N SER A 224 -11.45 8.39 -4.10
CA SER A 224 -11.33 8.51 -2.65
C SER A 224 -11.63 7.21 -1.90
N HIS A 225 -12.40 6.27 -2.47
CA HIS A 225 -12.61 4.95 -1.85
C HIS A 225 -11.34 4.10 -1.89
N PHE A 226 -10.52 4.23 -2.94
CA PHE A 226 -9.27 3.50 -3.08
C PHE A 226 -8.15 4.13 -2.24
N ILE A 227 -8.16 5.46 -2.05
CA ILE A 227 -7.31 6.14 -1.06
C ILE A 227 -7.61 5.63 0.36
N GLN A 228 -8.89 5.61 0.76
CA GLN A 228 -9.32 5.04 2.04
C GLN A 228 -8.93 3.56 2.17
N LEU A 229 -9.01 2.77 1.09
CA LEU A 229 -8.61 1.37 1.10
C LEU A 229 -7.11 1.19 1.39
N ILE A 230 -6.24 1.97 0.73
CA ILE A 230 -4.80 1.86 0.95
C ILE A 230 -4.40 2.37 2.35
N ASP A 231 -5.06 3.41 2.88
CA ASP A 231 -4.90 3.84 4.29
C ASP A 231 -5.24 2.71 5.27
N ILE A 232 -6.37 2.00 5.06
CA ILE A 232 -6.76 0.87 5.92
C ILE A 232 -5.75 -0.28 5.84
N ILE A 233 -5.28 -0.63 4.64
CA ILE A 233 -4.24 -1.66 4.45
C ILE A 233 -2.95 -1.22 5.17
N LEU A 234 -2.53 0.03 4.99
CA LEU A 234 -1.31 0.57 5.56
C LEU A 234 -1.38 0.64 7.09
N GLY A 235 -2.51 1.07 7.65
CA GLY A 235 -2.81 1.07 9.07
C GLY A 235 -2.81 -0.33 9.68
N ALA A 236 -3.39 -1.32 8.98
CA ALA A 236 -3.34 -2.72 9.39
C ALA A 236 -1.92 -3.29 9.35
N THR A 237 -1.15 -3.00 8.29
CA THR A 237 0.28 -3.35 8.18
C THR A 237 1.07 -2.77 9.34
N LYS A 238 0.91 -1.47 9.63
CA LYS A 238 1.56 -0.78 10.74
C LYS A 238 1.27 -1.46 12.07
N MET A 239 0.01 -1.80 12.30
CA MET A 239 -0.43 -2.50 13.51
C MET A 239 0.18 -3.89 13.65
N CYS A 240 0.24 -4.67 12.55
CA CYS A 240 0.90 -5.96 12.56
C CYS A 240 2.39 -5.87 12.86
N LEU A 241 3.07 -4.82 12.40
CA LEU A 241 4.52 -4.65 12.50
C LEU A 241 4.99 -3.95 13.78
N HIS A 242 4.14 -3.15 14.41
CA HIS A 242 4.53 -2.36 15.58
C HIS A 242 3.65 -2.62 16.80
N ASN A 243 2.45 -3.16 16.63
CA ASN A 243 1.50 -3.41 17.73
C ASN A 243 1.32 -2.16 18.63
N ASP A 244 1.27 -0.97 18.02
CA ASP A 244 1.34 0.33 18.70
C ASP A 244 -0.04 0.91 19.07
N ALA A 245 -1.13 0.24 18.67
CA ALA A 245 -2.47 0.73 18.93
C ALA A 245 -3.02 0.18 20.26
N GLU A 246 -3.48 1.08 21.12
CA GLU A 246 -4.20 0.71 22.35
C GLU A 246 -5.67 0.35 22.09
N LYS A 247 -6.27 1.00 21.09
CA LYS A 247 -7.71 0.86 20.81
C LYS A 247 -8.04 -0.51 20.21
N TYR A 248 -9.04 -1.16 20.78
CA TYR A 248 -9.55 -2.46 20.36
C TYR A 248 -9.80 -2.53 18.84
N GLU A 249 -10.47 -1.53 18.27
CA GLU A 249 -10.89 -1.55 16.86
C GLU A 249 -9.70 -1.59 15.89
N LYS A 250 -8.67 -0.81 16.20
CA LYS A 250 -7.42 -0.76 15.44
C LYS A 250 -6.66 -2.09 15.55
N ARG A 251 -6.57 -2.62 16.77
CA ARG A 251 -5.97 -3.94 17.01
C ARG A 251 -6.71 -5.04 16.26
N LYS A 252 -8.05 -4.99 16.22
CA LYS A 252 -8.88 -5.98 15.51
C LYS A 252 -8.70 -5.91 14.00
N ILE A 253 -8.66 -4.71 13.41
CA ILE A 253 -8.33 -4.53 11.98
C ILE A 253 -6.96 -5.14 11.65
N GLY A 254 -5.93 -4.81 12.44
CA GLY A 254 -4.60 -5.39 12.26
C GLY A 254 -4.58 -6.91 12.46
N TYR A 255 -5.30 -7.42 13.45
CA TYR A 255 -5.39 -8.86 13.71
C TYR A 255 -6.05 -9.61 12.57
N GLU A 256 -7.13 -9.10 11.98
CA GLU A 256 -7.77 -9.74 10.81
C GLU A 256 -6.86 -9.75 9.58
N PHE A 257 -5.95 -8.78 9.46
CA PHE A 257 -4.97 -8.71 8.37
C PHE A 257 -3.71 -9.53 8.64
N LYS A 258 -3.46 -9.94 9.89
CA LYS A 258 -2.28 -10.70 10.31
C LYS A 258 -1.97 -11.93 9.45
N PRO A 259 -2.94 -12.77 9.03
CA PRO A 259 -2.65 -13.93 8.17
C PRO A 259 -2.04 -13.55 6.82
N VAL A 260 -2.41 -12.38 6.27
CA VAL A 260 -1.79 -11.83 5.06
C VAL A 260 -0.32 -11.50 5.37
N MET A 261 -0.08 -10.75 6.44
CA MET A 261 1.27 -10.34 6.86
C MET A 261 2.21 -11.53 7.12
N GLU A 262 1.73 -12.56 7.83
CA GLU A 262 2.51 -13.77 8.08
C GLU A 262 2.84 -14.52 6.79
N ASN A 263 1.91 -14.56 5.83
CA ASN A 263 2.19 -15.16 4.53
C ASN A 263 3.28 -14.38 3.78
N LEU A 264 3.15 -13.05 3.74
CA LEU A 264 4.07 -12.17 3.02
C LEU A 264 5.47 -12.14 3.64
N LEU A 265 5.58 -12.09 4.96
CA LEU A 265 6.84 -11.79 5.66
C LEU A 265 7.59 -13.02 6.20
N ASN A 266 6.96 -14.19 6.26
CA ASN A 266 7.61 -15.42 6.70
C ASN A 266 8.34 -16.11 5.53
N ASN A 267 9.32 -15.43 4.96
CA ASN A 267 10.14 -15.94 3.87
C ASN A 267 11.63 -15.96 4.26
N LYS A 268 12.38 -16.87 3.63
CA LYS A 268 13.84 -16.94 3.76
C LYS A 268 14.47 -17.26 2.41
N GLN A 269 15.67 -16.76 2.21
CA GLN A 269 16.51 -17.14 1.09
C GLN A 269 17.39 -18.32 1.50
N LEU A 270 17.38 -19.37 0.69
CA LEU A 270 18.30 -20.51 0.84
C LEU A 270 19.69 -20.15 0.32
N GLU A 271 20.71 -20.94 0.69
CA GLU A 271 22.08 -20.80 0.16
C GLU A 271 22.14 -20.86 -1.37
N SER A 272 21.20 -21.58 -2.01
CA SER A 272 21.05 -21.63 -3.46
C SER A 272 20.52 -20.34 -4.09
N GLY A 273 20.26 -19.30 -3.29
CA GLY A 273 19.62 -18.05 -3.72
C GLY A 273 18.10 -18.13 -3.90
N ARG A 274 17.53 -19.34 -3.83
CA ARG A 274 16.07 -19.56 -3.95
C ARG A 274 15.33 -19.07 -2.71
N TRP A 275 14.29 -18.28 -2.93
CA TRP A 275 13.35 -17.90 -1.89
C TRP A 275 12.34 -19.00 -1.58
N VAL A 276 12.08 -19.23 -0.30
CA VAL A 276 11.09 -20.17 0.21
C VAL A 276 10.26 -19.52 1.31
N GLY A 277 9.03 -20.01 1.49
CA GLY A 277 8.07 -19.51 2.47
C GLY A 277 6.64 -19.64 1.95
N PRO A 278 5.62 -19.35 2.77
CA PRO A 278 4.21 -19.42 2.37
C PRO A 278 3.92 -18.57 1.13
N TYR A 279 4.52 -17.38 1.04
CA TYR A 279 4.39 -16.48 -0.11
C TYR A 279 4.78 -17.12 -1.45
N TYR A 280 5.89 -17.87 -1.47
CA TYR A 280 6.44 -18.48 -2.68
C TYR A 280 5.86 -19.87 -2.97
N SER A 281 4.86 -20.31 -2.19
CA SER A 281 4.15 -21.56 -2.45
C SER A 281 3.25 -21.43 -3.67
N LYS A 282 3.07 -22.53 -4.42
CA LYS A 282 2.19 -22.56 -5.60
C LYS A 282 0.73 -22.22 -5.29
N SER A 283 0.31 -22.41 -4.05
CA SER A 283 -1.05 -22.15 -3.57
C SER A 283 -1.23 -20.76 -2.96
N SER A 284 -0.18 -19.93 -2.91
CA SER A 284 -0.29 -18.60 -2.34
C SER A 284 -1.17 -17.70 -3.23
N PRO A 285 -2.30 -17.20 -2.72
CA PRO A 285 -3.15 -16.30 -3.51
C PRO A 285 -2.52 -14.90 -3.61
N TYR A 286 -1.45 -14.61 -2.86
CA TYR A 286 -0.83 -13.28 -2.78
C TYR A 286 0.41 -13.13 -3.66
N TYR A 287 0.95 -14.23 -4.19
CA TYR A 287 2.18 -14.23 -4.98
C TYR A 287 2.05 -13.28 -6.19
N ARG A 288 2.97 -12.32 -6.31
CA ARG A 288 2.95 -11.26 -7.33
C ARG A 288 1.66 -10.44 -7.37
N ARG A 289 0.98 -10.31 -6.24
CA ARG A 289 -0.17 -9.42 -6.04
C ARG A 289 0.09 -8.44 -4.92
N TYR A 290 0.49 -8.97 -3.77
CA TYR A 290 0.81 -8.17 -2.60
C TYR A 290 2.30 -8.28 -2.33
N HIS A 291 2.94 -7.16 -2.00
CA HIS A 291 4.37 -7.13 -1.73
C HIS A 291 4.70 -6.11 -0.64
N ILE A 292 5.46 -6.55 0.36
CA ILE A 292 5.98 -5.70 1.41
C ILE A 292 7.49 -5.92 1.50
N SER A 293 8.25 -4.84 1.52
CA SER A 293 9.69 -4.87 1.68
C SER A 293 10.16 -3.75 2.59
N PHE A 294 11.36 -3.89 3.11
CA PHE A 294 11.96 -2.99 4.06
C PHE A 294 13.32 -2.53 3.57
N PHE A 295 13.69 -1.30 3.92
CA PHE A 295 14.97 -0.70 3.58
C PHE A 295 15.40 0.27 4.69
N PRO A 296 16.69 0.43 4.97
CA PRO A 296 17.77 -0.44 4.55
C PRO A 296 18.01 -1.58 5.56
N LYS A 297 18.56 -2.69 5.08
CA LYS A 297 18.94 -3.86 5.90
C LYS A 297 20.07 -3.56 6.89
N LYS A 298 20.94 -2.61 6.58
CA LYS A 298 22.06 -2.12 7.40
C LYS A 298 22.12 -0.59 7.29
N CYS A 299 22.83 0.09 8.19
CA CYS A 299 23.03 1.54 8.08
C CYS A 299 23.65 1.90 6.73
N VAL A 300 23.08 2.90 6.07
CA VAL A 300 23.52 3.38 4.75
C VAL A 300 24.34 4.65 4.96
N ASN A 301 25.57 4.67 4.46
CA ASN A 301 26.39 5.88 4.43
C ASN A 301 26.10 6.74 3.18
N LYS A 302 26.56 8.00 3.20
CA LYS A 302 26.54 8.94 2.06
C LYS A 302 26.78 8.33 0.67
N PHE A 303 27.79 7.47 0.52
CA PHE A 303 28.18 6.90 -0.77
C PHE A 303 27.25 5.76 -1.22
N GLU A 304 26.82 4.92 -0.28
CA GLU A 304 25.87 3.84 -0.53
C GLU A 304 24.47 4.38 -0.86
N ALA A 305 24.01 5.44 -0.18
CA ALA A 305 22.70 6.07 -0.42
C ALA A 305 22.60 6.71 -1.81
N ALA A 306 23.68 7.32 -2.31
CA ALA A 306 23.70 7.90 -3.65
C ALA A 306 23.55 6.81 -4.74
N ASN A 307 24.27 5.68 -4.61
CA ASN A 307 24.35 4.65 -5.65
C ASN A 307 23.26 3.57 -5.60
N SER A 308 22.65 3.34 -4.43
CA SER A 308 21.64 2.29 -4.27
C SER A 308 20.22 2.69 -4.70
N LEU A 309 19.94 3.99 -4.81
CA LEU A 309 18.59 4.53 -4.92
C LEU A 309 18.22 5.09 -6.30
N ASP A 310 19.17 5.52 -7.12
CA ASP A 310 18.88 5.98 -8.49
C ASP A 310 19.09 4.82 -9.45
N GLY A 311 18.04 4.32 -10.11
CA GLY A 311 17.98 3.13 -11.00
C GLY A 311 19.05 2.94 -12.08
N ASN A 312 20.12 3.75 -12.10
CA ASN A 312 21.07 3.94 -13.20
C ASN A 312 22.51 3.43 -12.92
N SER A 313 22.74 2.66 -11.85
CA SER A 313 24.07 2.09 -11.56
C SER A 313 24.13 0.64 -12.03
N ASN A 314 25.22 0.31 -12.72
CA ASN A 314 25.53 -1.04 -13.23
C ASN A 314 25.63 -2.12 -12.12
N ASN A 315 25.45 -1.77 -10.84
CA ASN A 315 25.52 -2.67 -9.68
C ASN A 315 24.13 -3.03 -9.15
N LYS A 316 23.33 -3.75 -9.95
CA LYS A 316 22.03 -4.31 -9.53
C LYS A 316 22.15 -5.21 -8.29
N HIS A 317 23.26 -5.95 -8.17
CA HIS A 317 23.51 -6.89 -7.07
C HIS A 317 23.70 -6.22 -5.70
N GLU A 318 24.31 -5.03 -5.62
CA GLU A 318 24.50 -4.34 -4.32
C GLU A 318 23.19 -3.77 -3.78
N ARG A 319 22.25 -3.39 -4.66
CA ARG A 319 20.93 -2.88 -4.28
C ARG A 319 20.01 -3.95 -3.72
N GLU A 320 19.96 -5.10 -4.37
CA GLU A 320 19.15 -6.24 -3.94
C GLU A 320 19.55 -6.71 -2.53
N ASN A 321 20.80 -6.48 -2.12
CA ASN A 321 21.30 -6.80 -0.79
C ASN A 321 20.85 -5.82 0.32
N MET A 322 20.32 -4.64 -0.03
CA MET A 322 19.90 -3.62 0.94
C MET A 322 18.42 -3.66 1.28
N PHE A 323 17.60 -4.27 0.42
CA PHE A 323 16.20 -4.55 0.73
C PHE A 323 16.08 -5.91 1.42
N PHE A 324 15.04 -6.04 2.24
CA PHE A 324 14.66 -7.32 2.85
C PHE A 324 13.15 -7.45 2.98
N SER A 325 12.64 -8.67 3.09
CA SER A 325 11.21 -8.97 3.10
C SER A 325 10.75 -9.75 4.32
N ASN A 326 11.67 -10.03 5.25
CA ASN A 326 11.38 -10.75 6.48
C ASN A 326 11.41 -9.80 7.68
N ARG A 327 10.31 -9.72 8.42
CA ARG A 327 10.22 -8.99 9.69
C ARG A 327 9.20 -9.69 10.59
N PRO A 328 9.38 -9.73 11.92
CA PRO A 328 8.41 -10.34 12.81
C PRO A 328 7.06 -9.61 12.74
N VAL A 329 5.98 -10.38 12.91
CA VAL A 329 4.61 -9.88 13.01
C VAL A 329 4.18 -9.95 14.48
N TYR A 330 4.00 -8.79 15.11
CA TYR A 330 3.74 -8.66 16.55
C TYR A 330 2.26 -8.53 16.90
N GLY A 331 1.38 -8.30 15.92
CA GLY A 331 -0.05 -8.12 16.17
C GLY A 331 -0.64 -9.26 17.03
N THR A 332 -1.20 -8.89 18.18
CA THR A 332 -1.83 -9.84 19.13
C THR A 332 -3.35 -9.85 18.99
N ASP A 333 -3.96 -10.97 19.37
CA ASP A 333 -5.42 -11.08 19.40
C ASP A 333 -5.99 -10.08 20.43
N PRO A 334 -6.86 -9.15 20.03
CA PRO A 334 -7.49 -8.21 20.96
C PRO A 334 -8.47 -8.87 21.94
N GLU A 335 -8.96 -10.08 21.66
CA GLU A 335 -9.85 -10.85 22.54
C GLU A 335 -9.08 -11.68 23.57
N GLN A 336 -7.78 -11.86 23.40
CA GLN A 336 -6.96 -12.63 24.32
C GLN A 336 -6.82 -11.85 25.65
N LYS A 337 -7.42 -12.39 26.71
CA LYS A 337 -7.23 -11.92 28.08
C LYS A 337 -5.84 -12.31 28.56
N ASN A 338 -5.09 -11.40 29.18
CA ASN A 338 -3.83 -11.75 29.81
C ASN A 338 -4.09 -12.58 31.06
N LEU A 339 -3.12 -13.42 31.44
CA LEU A 339 -3.15 -14.20 32.68
C LEU A 339 -3.31 -13.34 33.95
N PHE A 340 -3.07 -12.02 33.83
CA PHE A 340 -3.19 -11.04 34.92
C PHE A 340 -4.48 -10.21 34.86
N ASP A 341 -5.37 -10.47 33.90
CA ASP A 341 -6.66 -9.79 33.75
C ASP A 341 -7.82 -10.54 34.47
N PHE A 342 -7.48 -11.48 35.35
CA PHE A 342 -8.41 -12.29 36.16
C PHE A 342 -8.32 -11.99 37.65
#